data_AF-A0A183CVY4-F1
#
_entry.id   AF-A0A183CVY4-F1
#
_cell.length_a   1.000
_cell.length_b   1.000
_cell.length_c   1.000
_cell.angle_alpha   90.00
_cell.angle_beta   90.00
_cell.angle_gamma   90.00
#
_symmetry.space_group_name_H-M   'P 1'
#
loop_
_entity.id
_entity.type
_entity.pdbx_description
1 polymer ?
#
loop_
_entity_poly.entity_id
_entity_poly.type
_entity_poly.pdbx_seq_one_letter_code
_entity_poly.pdbx_strand_id
1 'polypeptide(L)'
;LILMNSFSTEKAIDEFLATRSIEVKAFLQSKCPRIFASTSIPVPLQRDAESDESWYPPGHGNIFKSMDFTGVLDELIAQGRDICFISNIDNTGATIDLRIAKLMVDSDLDYVMECTDKTEADKKGGTLIEINGHIMHLEMPQVPEDHISDFCSTDLFKIFNTNNIWVNLRAVKKKLATMKMEIIVNKKTLSSGELVNQLETSLGGAIRNFDKVLSIKVPRSRFIPVKKTQDLLIVMSDIYEISDDYSLQMRCTGTKHLPIVELSEHFSKISEFQRRFPEIPSLREMASLKIIGDVYFGRNVTLKGCVEIIVDEGQQLTIKDGECLENIRLIRKSNSETRLVQL
;
A
#
# COMPACT_ATOMS: atom_id res chain seq x y z
N LEU A 1 -16.33 -10.09 6.70
CA LEU A 1 -14.93 -9.66 6.49
C LEU A 1 -14.03 -10.87 6.66
N ILE A 2 -13.02 -11.03 5.82
CA ILE A 2 -12.02 -12.10 5.96
C ILE A 2 -10.63 -11.48 5.86
N LEU A 3 -9.76 -11.79 6.83
CA LEU A 3 -8.37 -11.34 6.84
C LEU A 3 -7.44 -12.48 6.42
N MET A 4 -6.60 -12.22 5.41
CA MET A 4 -5.48 -13.11 5.09
C MET A 4 -4.27 -12.70 5.93
N ASN A 5 -3.99 -13.49 6.96
CA ASN A 5 -2.88 -13.23 7.87
C ASN A 5 -1.57 -13.85 7.35
N SER A 6 -0.46 -13.44 7.93
CA SER A 6 0.83 -14.13 7.87
C SER A 6 1.27 -14.53 9.28
N PHE A 7 2.26 -15.42 9.39
CA PHE A 7 2.85 -15.77 10.68
C PHE A 7 3.44 -14.56 11.43
N SER A 8 3.73 -13.47 10.73
CA SER A 8 4.23 -12.21 11.32
C SER A 8 3.11 -11.28 11.81
N THR A 9 1.86 -11.53 11.45
CA THR A 9 0.73 -10.62 11.71
C THR A 9 -0.40 -11.25 12.51
N GLU A 10 -0.56 -12.58 12.42
CA GLU A 10 -1.64 -13.34 13.06
C GLU A 10 -1.76 -13.05 14.56
N LYS A 11 -0.66 -13.20 15.31
CA LYS A 11 -0.67 -12.97 16.76
C LYS A 11 -1.17 -11.57 17.15
N ALA A 12 -0.68 -10.53 16.47
CA ALA A 12 -1.07 -9.15 16.78
C ALA A 12 -2.54 -8.88 16.42
N ILE A 13 -3.04 -9.49 15.34
CA ILE A 13 -4.44 -9.40 14.93
C ILE A 13 -5.33 -10.13 15.95
N ASP A 14 -4.95 -11.32 16.40
CA ASP A 14 -5.71 -12.09 17.39
C ASP A 14 -5.78 -11.35 18.73
N GLU A 15 -4.66 -10.80 19.22
CA GLU A 15 -4.62 -9.97 20.43
C GLU A 15 -5.51 -8.72 20.30
N PHE A 16 -5.51 -8.09 19.12
CA PHE A 16 -6.37 -6.93 18.85
C PHE A 16 -7.87 -7.30 18.82
N LEU A 17 -8.22 -8.45 18.25
CA LEU A 17 -9.60 -8.92 18.13
C LEU A 17 -10.14 -9.52 19.44
N ALA A 18 -9.30 -10.12 20.29
CA ALA A 18 -9.72 -10.73 21.55
C ALA A 18 -10.45 -9.78 22.51
N THR A 19 -10.20 -8.48 22.38
CA THR A 19 -10.81 -7.42 23.21
C THR A 19 -12.03 -6.76 22.54
N ARG A 20 -12.45 -7.24 21.37
CA ARG A 20 -13.48 -6.61 20.54
C ARG A 20 -14.59 -7.60 20.19
N SER A 21 -15.84 -7.16 20.30
CA SER A 21 -17.02 -7.94 19.91
C SER A 21 -17.30 -7.82 18.40
N ILE A 22 -16.30 -8.09 17.56
CA ILE A 22 -16.43 -8.06 16.10
C ILE A 22 -16.13 -9.44 15.55
N GLU A 23 -17.08 -10.01 14.82
CA GLU A 23 -16.87 -11.28 14.14
C GLU A 23 -16.07 -11.05 12.84
N VAL A 24 -14.78 -11.38 12.91
CA VAL A 24 -13.88 -11.34 11.76
C VAL A 24 -13.31 -12.74 11.57
N LYS A 25 -13.46 -13.27 10.35
CA LYS A 25 -12.80 -14.52 9.98
C LYS A 25 -11.37 -14.22 9.55
N ALA A 26 -10.43 -15.07 9.90
CA ALA A 26 -9.07 -14.99 9.39
C ALA A 26 -8.60 -16.36 8.88
N PHE A 27 -7.62 -16.36 7.98
CA PHE A 27 -6.89 -17.56 7.59
C PHE A 27 -5.42 -17.22 7.34
N LEU A 28 -4.56 -18.20 7.57
CA LEU A 28 -3.11 -18.03 7.45
C LEU A 28 -2.64 -18.32 6.02
N GLN A 29 -1.83 -17.42 5.47
CA GLN A 29 -1.14 -17.68 4.21
C GLN A 29 0.07 -18.60 4.40
N SER A 30 0.64 -19.11 3.31
CA SER A 30 1.81 -19.99 3.35
C SER A 30 3.04 -19.30 3.95
N LYS A 31 3.95 -20.09 4.51
CA LYS A 31 5.26 -19.69 5.01
C LYS A 31 6.34 -20.36 4.16
N CYS A 32 7.19 -19.57 3.52
CA CYS A 32 8.22 -20.06 2.61
C CYS A 32 9.63 -19.75 3.13
N PRO A 33 10.61 -20.65 2.95
CA PRO A 33 11.97 -20.42 3.40
C PRO A 33 12.67 -19.44 2.47
N ARG A 34 13.35 -18.42 3.01
CA ARG A 34 14.29 -17.61 2.23
C ARG A 34 15.38 -18.53 1.67
N ILE A 35 15.90 -18.22 0.49
CA ILE A 35 17.00 -18.96 -0.13
C ILE A 35 18.23 -18.07 -0.27
N PHE A 36 19.42 -18.59 0.02
CA PHE A 36 20.65 -17.82 -0.18
C PHE A 36 20.83 -17.47 -1.66
N ALA A 37 21.19 -16.23 -1.96
CA ALA A 37 21.32 -15.77 -3.34
C ALA A 37 22.47 -16.47 -4.09
N SER A 38 23.52 -16.87 -3.36
CA SER A 38 24.71 -17.53 -3.92
C SER A 38 24.50 -19.02 -4.19
N THR A 39 23.76 -19.73 -3.34
CA THR A 39 23.65 -21.20 -3.39
C THR A 39 22.25 -21.69 -3.76
N SER A 40 21.23 -20.84 -3.70
CA SER A 40 19.81 -21.21 -3.81
C SER A 40 19.36 -22.25 -2.77
N ILE A 41 20.13 -22.47 -1.72
CA ILE A 41 19.78 -23.37 -0.62
C ILE A 41 18.90 -22.62 0.39
N PRO A 42 17.84 -23.25 0.92
CA PRO A 42 17.06 -22.67 2.02
C PRO A 42 17.91 -22.27 3.23
N VAL A 43 17.70 -21.05 3.72
CA VAL A 43 18.31 -20.52 4.95
C VAL A 43 18.10 -21.41 6.18
N PRO A 44 16.89 -21.94 6.46
CA PRO A 44 16.66 -22.72 7.70
C PRO A 44 17.35 -24.08 7.73
N LEU A 45 18.04 -24.51 6.65
CA LEU A 45 18.83 -25.76 6.65
C LEU A 45 20.14 -25.64 7.44
N GLN A 46 20.53 -24.45 7.88
CA GLN A 46 21.59 -24.30 8.88
C GLN A 46 21.05 -24.68 10.26
N ARG A 47 21.80 -25.53 11.00
CA ARG A 47 21.35 -26.28 12.18
C ARG A 47 20.79 -25.45 13.36
N ASP A 48 20.89 -24.12 13.33
CA ASP A 48 20.43 -23.20 14.37
C ASP A 48 19.53 -22.06 13.85
N ALA A 49 19.03 -22.14 12.59
CA ALA A 49 18.37 -21.04 11.90
C ALA A 49 16.83 -21.08 11.90
N GLU A 50 16.19 -21.45 13.02
CA GLU A 50 14.75 -21.13 13.25
C GLU A 50 14.55 -19.67 13.67
N SER A 51 15.24 -18.74 12.99
CA SER A 51 14.99 -17.31 13.12
C SER A 51 13.79 -16.90 12.26
N ASP A 52 13.03 -15.89 12.68
CA ASP A 52 12.03 -15.22 11.84
C ASP A 52 12.67 -14.66 10.55
N GLU A 53 13.98 -14.40 10.56
CA GLU A 53 14.77 -14.03 9.39
C GLU A 53 14.97 -15.16 8.37
N SER A 54 14.63 -16.41 8.69
CA SER A 54 14.72 -17.54 7.76
C SER A 54 13.49 -17.68 6.87
N TRP A 55 12.37 -17.03 7.21
CA TRP A 55 11.06 -17.28 6.60
C TRP A 55 10.36 -16.00 6.11
N TYR A 56 9.56 -16.13 5.06
CA TYR A 56 8.77 -15.02 4.52
C TYR A 56 7.41 -15.49 3.98
N PRO A 57 6.40 -14.60 3.96
CA PRO A 57 5.16 -14.85 3.21
C PRO A 57 5.42 -14.74 1.70
N PRO A 58 4.95 -15.66 0.85
CA PRO A 58 5.26 -15.71 -0.59
C PRO A 58 4.46 -14.71 -1.44
N GLY A 59 4.20 -13.53 -0.90
CA GLY A 59 3.44 -12.46 -1.56
C GLY A 59 1.94 -12.71 -1.62
N HIS A 60 1.20 -11.66 -1.98
CA HIS A 60 -0.26 -11.66 -1.95
C HIS A 60 -0.92 -12.52 -3.04
N GLY A 61 -0.17 -13.01 -4.03
CA GLY A 61 -0.65 -14.00 -5.00
C GLY A 61 -0.92 -15.39 -4.40
N ASN A 62 -0.42 -15.66 -3.18
CA ASN A 62 -0.67 -16.91 -2.47
C ASN A 62 -2.11 -17.07 -1.97
N ILE A 63 -2.90 -15.99 -1.95
CA ILE A 63 -4.25 -15.95 -1.39
C ILE A 63 -5.14 -17.10 -1.85
N PHE A 64 -5.20 -17.41 -3.15
CA PHE A 64 -6.11 -18.46 -3.65
C PHE A 64 -5.68 -19.86 -3.20
N LYS A 65 -4.38 -20.15 -3.16
CA LYS A 65 -3.85 -21.42 -2.66
C LYS A 65 -4.10 -21.55 -1.16
N SER A 66 -3.93 -20.48 -0.40
CA SER A 66 -4.19 -20.48 1.04
C SER A 66 -5.67 -20.65 1.36
N MET A 67 -6.57 -19.98 0.62
CA MET A 67 -8.01 -20.17 0.78
C MET A 67 -8.44 -21.61 0.50
N ASP A 68 -7.87 -22.24 -0.53
CA ASP A 68 -8.14 -23.64 -0.88
C ASP A 68 -7.60 -24.59 0.18
N PHE A 69 -6.33 -24.42 0.58
CA PHE A 69 -5.67 -25.28 1.57
C PHE A 69 -6.33 -25.21 2.96
N THR A 70 -6.82 -24.04 3.35
CA THR A 70 -7.51 -23.83 4.64
C THR A 70 -8.99 -24.20 4.59
N GLY A 71 -9.53 -24.58 3.43
CA GLY A 71 -10.95 -24.91 3.24
C GLY A 71 -11.88 -23.70 3.16
N VAL A 72 -11.36 -22.47 3.36
CA VAL A 72 -12.15 -21.23 3.30
C VAL A 72 -12.81 -21.04 1.94
N LEU A 73 -12.14 -21.42 0.85
CA LEU A 73 -12.70 -21.33 -0.50
C LEU A 73 -13.96 -22.17 -0.65
N ASP A 74 -13.90 -23.45 -0.25
CA ASP A 74 -15.03 -24.38 -0.37
C ASP A 74 -16.17 -24.00 0.57
N GLU A 75 -15.86 -23.54 1.78
CA GLU A 75 -16.86 -23.06 2.73
C GLU A 75 -17.64 -21.86 2.17
N LEU A 76 -16.96 -20.86 1.60
CA LEU A 76 -17.61 -19.69 1.01
C LEU A 76 -18.52 -20.09 -0.16
N ILE A 77 -18.03 -20.97 -1.03
CA ILE A 77 -18.81 -21.48 -2.17
C ILE A 77 -20.04 -22.26 -1.68
N ALA A 78 -19.90 -23.08 -0.64
CA ALA A 78 -21.00 -23.85 -0.05
C ALA A 78 -22.07 -22.94 0.60
N GLN A 79 -21.65 -21.79 1.13
CA GLN A 79 -22.55 -20.74 1.63
C GLN A 79 -23.21 -19.91 0.52
N GLY A 80 -22.93 -20.18 -0.76
CA GLY A 80 -23.47 -19.42 -1.89
C GLY A 80 -22.80 -18.06 -2.09
N ARG A 81 -21.56 -17.89 -1.63
CA ARG A 81 -20.75 -16.69 -1.90
C ARG A 81 -19.96 -16.90 -3.19
N ASP A 82 -20.36 -16.24 -4.27
CA ASP A 82 -19.71 -16.41 -5.58
C ASP A 82 -18.67 -15.33 -5.87
N ILE A 83 -18.83 -14.09 -5.39
CA ILE A 83 -17.92 -12.97 -5.66
C ILE A 83 -17.18 -12.57 -4.38
N CYS A 84 -15.85 -12.44 -4.49
CA CYS A 84 -14.99 -11.94 -3.44
C CYS A 84 -14.31 -10.64 -3.87
N PHE A 85 -14.43 -9.60 -3.04
CA PHE A 85 -13.67 -8.36 -3.17
C PHE A 85 -12.43 -8.43 -2.27
N ILE A 86 -11.26 -8.23 -2.87
CA ILE A 86 -9.96 -8.30 -2.23
C ILE A 86 -9.27 -6.94 -2.38
N SER A 87 -8.78 -6.39 -1.28
CA SER A 87 -8.05 -5.12 -1.26
C SER A 87 -6.92 -5.16 -0.23
N ASN A 88 -5.98 -4.22 -0.36
CA ASN A 88 -4.95 -4.01 0.67
C ASN A 88 -5.56 -3.31 1.88
N ILE A 89 -5.21 -3.76 3.09
CA ILE A 89 -5.66 -3.11 4.34
C ILE A 89 -5.12 -1.68 4.48
N ASP A 90 -3.99 -1.37 3.86
CA ASP A 90 -3.43 -0.03 3.82
C ASP A 90 -4.06 0.88 2.75
N ASN A 91 -4.95 0.36 1.91
CA ASN A 91 -5.77 1.18 1.00
C ASN A 91 -7.06 1.58 1.72
N THR A 92 -7.05 2.74 2.36
CA THR A 92 -8.19 3.28 3.11
C THR A 92 -9.37 3.71 2.23
N GLY A 93 -9.18 3.80 0.91
CA GLY A 93 -10.25 4.10 -0.05
C GLY A 93 -11.00 2.86 -0.57
N ALA A 94 -10.53 1.65 -0.25
CA ALA A 94 -11.13 0.42 -0.77
C ALA A 94 -12.47 0.09 -0.09
N THR A 95 -13.58 0.45 -0.73
CA THR A 95 -14.94 0.15 -0.25
C THR A 95 -15.69 -0.80 -1.19
N ILE A 96 -16.71 -1.50 -0.70
CA ILE A 96 -17.54 -2.35 -1.56
C ILE A 96 -18.40 -1.48 -2.49
N ASP A 97 -18.29 -1.69 -3.80
CA ASP A 97 -19.16 -1.06 -4.80
C ASP A 97 -20.04 -2.10 -5.48
N LEU A 98 -21.33 -2.11 -5.15
CA LEU A 98 -22.30 -3.08 -5.68
C LEU A 98 -22.51 -2.95 -7.19
N ARG A 99 -22.16 -1.82 -7.80
CA ARG A 99 -22.25 -1.66 -9.27
C ARG A 99 -21.22 -2.53 -9.97
N ILE A 100 -20.03 -2.67 -9.39
CA ILE A 100 -18.97 -3.55 -9.91
C ILE A 100 -19.38 -5.01 -9.73
N ALA A 101 -19.89 -5.37 -8.55
CA ALA A 101 -20.40 -6.72 -8.31
C ALA A 101 -21.55 -7.08 -9.28
N LYS A 102 -22.48 -6.15 -9.51
CA LYS A 102 -23.56 -6.31 -10.50
C LYS A 102 -23.00 -6.50 -11.92
N LEU A 103 -22.02 -5.68 -12.33
CA LEU A 103 -21.37 -5.81 -13.63
C LEU A 103 -20.76 -7.21 -13.82
N MET A 104 -20.11 -7.75 -12.78
CA MET A 104 -19.56 -9.11 -12.83
C MET A 104 -20.62 -10.17 -13.03
N VAL A 105 -21.76 -10.07 -12.34
CA VAL A 105 -22.87 -11.01 -12.49
C VAL A 105 -23.49 -10.89 -13.88
N ASP A 106 -23.84 -9.67 -14.32
CA ASP A 106 -24.52 -9.42 -15.58
C ASP A 106 -23.66 -9.81 -16.80
N SER A 107 -22.33 -9.67 -16.68
CA SER A 107 -21.37 -9.94 -17.77
C SER A 107 -20.64 -11.28 -17.62
N ASP A 108 -21.02 -12.10 -16.63
CA ASP A 108 -20.41 -13.40 -16.32
C ASP A 108 -18.86 -13.33 -16.21
N LEU A 109 -18.34 -12.31 -15.51
CA LEU A 109 -16.90 -12.07 -15.38
C LEU A 109 -16.26 -12.95 -14.31
N ASP A 110 -15.07 -13.46 -14.61
CA ASP A 110 -14.28 -14.27 -13.68
C ASP A 110 -13.40 -13.39 -12.77
N TYR A 111 -12.91 -12.27 -13.30
CA TYR A 111 -11.91 -11.43 -12.65
C TYR A 111 -12.04 -9.97 -13.10
N VAL A 112 -12.14 -9.04 -12.15
CA VAL A 112 -12.14 -7.60 -12.41
C VAL A 112 -11.04 -6.92 -11.60
N MET A 113 -10.26 -6.08 -12.27
CA MET A 113 -9.22 -5.26 -11.64
C MET A 113 -9.59 -3.78 -11.73
N GLU A 114 -9.68 -3.11 -10.58
CA GLU A 114 -9.83 -1.67 -10.54
C GLU A 114 -8.48 -0.98 -10.80
N CYS A 115 -8.48 -0.08 -11.78
CA CYS A 115 -7.34 0.77 -12.12
C CYS A 115 -7.71 2.24 -11.93
N THR A 116 -6.75 3.06 -11.54
CA THR A 116 -6.91 4.53 -11.45
C THR A 116 -5.94 5.22 -12.40
N ASP A 117 -6.15 6.51 -12.65
CA ASP A 117 -5.13 7.34 -13.32
C ASP A 117 -3.83 7.34 -12.52
N LYS A 118 -2.73 7.12 -13.24
CA LYS A 118 -1.37 7.15 -12.70
C LYS A 118 -0.94 8.59 -12.46
N THR A 119 -0.28 8.82 -11.34
CA THR A 119 0.32 10.10 -10.95
C THR A 119 1.81 9.94 -10.69
N GLU A 120 2.54 11.04 -10.56
CA GLU A 120 3.98 11.03 -10.24
C GLU A 120 4.31 10.37 -8.89
N ALA A 121 3.33 10.29 -7.98
CA ALA A 121 3.46 9.59 -6.70
C ALA A 121 3.44 8.06 -6.85
N ASP A 122 2.84 7.54 -7.94
CA ASP A 122 2.62 6.11 -8.17
C ASP A 122 3.83 5.44 -8.82
N LYS A 123 4.99 5.52 -8.14
CA LYS A 123 6.26 4.96 -8.65
C LYS A 123 6.38 3.45 -8.39
N LYS A 124 5.77 2.95 -7.31
CA LYS A 124 5.87 1.55 -6.87
C LYS A 124 4.52 0.85 -7.01
N GLY A 125 4.45 -0.13 -7.90
CA GLY A 125 3.30 -0.99 -8.12
C GLY A 125 3.32 -1.51 -9.56
N GLY A 126 2.14 -1.78 -10.10
CA GLY A 126 2.00 -2.33 -11.45
C GLY A 126 0.95 -1.62 -12.29
N THR A 127 1.01 -1.92 -13.58
CA THR A 127 0.05 -1.47 -14.58
C THR A 127 -0.45 -2.67 -15.38
N LEU A 128 -1.46 -2.47 -16.21
CA LEU A 128 -1.95 -3.50 -17.12
C LEU A 128 -1.34 -3.31 -18.49
N ILE A 129 -0.90 -4.41 -19.07
CA ILE A 129 -0.41 -4.50 -20.44
C ILE A 129 -1.15 -5.61 -21.18
N GLU A 130 -1.13 -5.54 -22.50
CA GLU A 130 -1.60 -6.63 -23.35
C GLU A 130 -0.40 -7.29 -24.04
N ILE A 131 -0.30 -8.60 -23.90
CA ILE A 131 0.68 -9.42 -24.62
C ILE A 131 -0.09 -10.50 -25.37
N ASN A 132 0.01 -10.51 -26.70
CA ASN A 132 -0.64 -11.50 -27.57
C ASN A 132 -2.15 -11.68 -27.30
N GLY A 133 -2.88 -10.58 -27.09
CA GLY A 133 -4.32 -10.60 -26.79
C GLY A 133 -4.68 -11.01 -25.36
N HIS A 134 -3.69 -11.20 -24.48
CA HIS A 134 -3.91 -11.51 -23.07
C HIS A 134 -3.53 -10.32 -22.18
N ILE A 135 -4.43 -9.97 -21.27
CA ILE A 135 -4.16 -8.97 -20.24
C ILE A 135 -3.19 -9.56 -19.22
N MET A 136 -2.13 -8.81 -18.94
CA MET A 136 -1.12 -9.14 -17.94
C MET A 136 -0.89 -7.96 -17.02
N HIS A 137 -0.54 -8.26 -15.77
CA HIS A 137 -0.15 -7.25 -14.79
C HIS A 137 1.38 -7.15 -14.79
N LEU A 138 1.89 -6.00 -15.22
CA LEU A 138 3.32 -5.71 -15.25
C LEU A 138 3.70 -4.94 -13.99
N GLU A 139 4.59 -5.52 -13.19
CA GLU A 139 5.19 -4.87 -12.03
C GLU A 139 6.62 -4.41 -12.31
N MET A 140 7.03 -3.36 -11.59
CA MET A 140 8.37 -2.77 -11.73
C MET A 140 9.53 -3.81 -11.68
N PRO A 141 9.55 -4.82 -10.80
CA PRO A 141 10.63 -5.82 -10.78
C PRO A 141 10.73 -6.70 -12.04
N GLN A 142 9.70 -6.70 -12.88
CA GLN A 142 9.67 -7.45 -14.15
C GLN A 142 10.16 -6.60 -15.34
N VAL A 143 10.35 -5.29 -15.13
CA VAL A 143 10.80 -4.35 -16.15
C VAL A 143 12.33 -4.38 -16.22
N PRO A 144 12.93 -4.52 -17.43
CA PRO A 144 14.37 -4.38 -17.60
C PRO A 144 14.89 -3.03 -17.10
N GLU A 145 16.10 -2.99 -16.54
CA GLU A 145 16.66 -1.79 -15.90
C GLU A 145 16.66 -0.56 -16.83
N ASP A 146 16.99 -0.76 -18.11
CA ASP A 146 17.04 0.30 -19.14
C ASP A 146 15.65 0.87 -19.52
N HIS A 147 14.56 0.22 -19.12
CA HIS A 147 13.18 0.62 -19.43
C HIS A 147 12.38 1.07 -18.19
N ILE A 148 13.04 1.22 -17.03
CA ILE A 148 12.37 1.68 -15.81
C ILE A 148 11.81 3.10 -15.98
N SER A 149 12.50 3.97 -16.72
CA SER A 149 12.00 5.32 -17.03
C SER A 149 10.70 5.29 -17.83
N ASP A 150 10.61 4.39 -18.81
CA ASP A 150 9.42 4.21 -19.64
C ASP A 150 8.25 3.70 -18.78
N PHE A 151 8.53 2.71 -17.93
CA PHE A 151 7.54 2.19 -16.99
C PHE A 151 7.06 3.27 -16.02
N CYS A 152 7.92 4.20 -15.59
CA CYS A 152 7.54 5.28 -14.68
C CYS A 152 6.77 6.41 -15.40
N SER A 153 6.90 6.55 -16.72
CA SER A 153 6.24 7.60 -17.50
C SER A 153 4.72 7.51 -17.43
N THR A 154 4.08 8.64 -17.09
CA THR A 154 2.62 8.83 -17.13
C THR A 154 2.09 9.05 -18.54
N ASP A 155 2.97 9.37 -19.51
CA ASP A 155 2.59 9.54 -20.91
C ASP A 155 2.39 8.18 -21.59
N LEU A 156 3.22 7.19 -21.25
CA LEU A 156 3.15 5.82 -21.75
C LEU A 156 2.13 4.99 -20.97
N PHE A 157 2.27 4.92 -19.64
CA PHE A 157 1.39 4.14 -18.78
C PHE A 157 0.46 5.07 -18.01
N LYS A 158 -0.76 5.23 -18.53
CA LYS A 158 -1.77 6.15 -17.97
C LYS A 158 -2.53 5.59 -16.78
N ILE A 159 -2.56 4.27 -16.63
CA ILE A 159 -3.32 3.58 -15.59
C ILE A 159 -2.40 2.88 -14.59
N PHE A 160 -2.89 2.73 -13.38
CA PHE A 160 -2.20 2.09 -12.28
C PHE A 160 -3.13 1.12 -11.55
N ASN A 161 -2.65 -0.08 -11.23
CA ASN A 161 -3.40 -1.09 -10.50
C ASN A 161 -3.58 -0.67 -9.03
N THR A 162 -4.83 -0.62 -8.57
CA THR A 162 -5.14 -0.26 -7.18
C THR A 162 -4.99 -1.43 -6.20
N ASN A 163 -4.84 -2.65 -6.72
CA ASN A 163 -4.95 -3.92 -6.01
C ASN A 163 -6.34 -4.14 -5.36
N ASN A 164 -7.35 -3.36 -5.76
CA ASN A 164 -8.77 -3.64 -5.52
C ASN A 164 -9.25 -4.59 -6.62
N ILE A 165 -9.46 -5.84 -6.25
CA ILE A 165 -9.66 -6.94 -7.19
C ILE A 165 -10.92 -7.70 -6.81
N TRP A 166 -11.75 -7.98 -7.79
CA TRP A 166 -12.97 -8.75 -7.63
C TRP A 166 -12.85 -10.05 -8.39
N VAL A 167 -13.15 -11.17 -7.72
CA VAL A 167 -13.00 -12.50 -8.32
C VAL A 167 -14.23 -13.36 -8.13
N ASN A 168 -14.54 -14.17 -9.13
CA ASN A 168 -15.50 -15.25 -9.02
C ASN A 168 -14.83 -16.47 -8.36
N LEU A 169 -15.28 -16.84 -7.15
CA LEU A 169 -14.70 -17.92 -6.36
C LEU A 169 -14.83 -19.29 -7.04
N ARG A 170 -15.88 -19.53 -7.83
CA ARG A 170 -16.01 -20.77 -8.61
C ARG A 170 -15.00 -20.82 -9.75
N ALA A 171 -14.77 -19.70 -10.43
CA ALA A 171 -13.75 -19.58 -11.45
C ALA A 171 -12.35 -19.80 -10.85
N VAL A 172 -12.07 -19.22 -9.68
CA VAL A 172 -10.84 -19.47 -8.90
C VAL A 172 -10.68 -20.97 -8.64
N LYS A 173 -11.68 -21.64 -8.04
CA LYS A 173 -11.63 -23.07 -7.74
C LYS A 173 -11.34 -23.92 -8.99
N LYS A 174 -11.98 -23.59 -10.12
CA LYS A 174 -11.79 -24.29 -11.41
C LYS A 174 -10.38 -24.12 -11.97
N LYS A 175 -9.80 -22.92 -11.88
CA LYS A 175 -8.51 -22.58 -12.51
C LYS A 175 -7.30 -22.83 -11.61
N LEU A 176 -7.49 -22.96 -10.29
CA LEU A 176 -6.42 -22.97 -9.29
C LEU A 176 -5.32 -24.01 -9.57
N ALA A 177 -5.70 -25.25 -9.92
CA ALA A 177 -4.76 -26.33 -10.19
C ALA A 177 -3.86 -26.07 -11.42
N THR A 178 -4.31 -25.21 -12.34
CA THR A 178 -3.60 -24.90 -13.60
C THR A 178 -3.01 -23.49 -13.63
N MET A 179 -3.22 -22.70 -12.56
CA MET A 179 -2.84 -21.30 -12.49
C MET A 179 -1.32 -21.13 -12.56
N LYS A 180 -0.85 -20.34 -13.52
CA LYS A 180 0.55 -19.97 -13.71
C LYS A 180 0.73 -18.50 -13.35
N MET A 181 1.50 -18.27 -12.30
CA MET A 181 1.80 -16.95 -11.76
C MET A 181 3.25 -16.59 -12.08
N GLU A 182 3.51 -15.33 -12.35
CA GLU A 182 4.87 -14.84 -12.53
C GLU A 182 5.56 -14.73 -11.18
N ILE A 183 6.81 -15.20 -11.13
CA ILE A 183 7.63 -15.14 -9.93
C ILE A 183 8.30 -13.78 -9.86
N ILE A 184 8.10 -13.10 -8.74
CA ILE A 184 8.78 -11.86 -8.38
C ILE A 184 9.93 -12.22 -7.45
N VAL A 185 11.15 -11.89 -7.86
CA VAL A 185 12.37 -12.18 -7.08
C VAL A 185 12.73 -10.94 -6.26
N ASN A 186 12.38 -10.97 -4.97
CA ASN A 186 12.73 -9.92 -4.02
C ASN A 186 14.07 -10.24 -3.36
N LYS A 187 15.10 -9.43 -3.65
CA LYS A 187 16.43 -9.53 -3.01
C LYS A 187 16.39 -8.84 -1.65
N LYS A 188 16.88 -9.52 -0.61
CA LYS A 188 17.01 -8.99 0.76
C LYS A 188 18.38 -9.31 1.32
N THR A 189 18.74 -8.61 2.39
CA THR A 189 19.96 -8.85 3.16
C THR A 189 19.53 -9.30 4.57
N LEU A 190 20.06 -10.42 5.04
CA LEU A 190 19.90 -10.86 6.42
C LEU A 190 20.68 -9.95 7.38
N SER A 191 20.38 -10.02 8.68
CA SER A 191 21.16 -9.32 9.70
C SER A 191 22.64 -9.74 9.71
N SER A 192 22.96 -10.97 9.29
CA SER A 192 24.33 -11.46 9.09
C SER A 192 25.08 -10.79 7.94
N GLY A 193 24.39 -10.00 7.10
CA GLY A 193 24.94 -9.42 5.87
C GLY A 193 24.81 -10.33 4.64
N GLU A 194 24.33 -11.56 4.80
CA GLU A 194 24.15 -12.49 3.68
C GLU A 194 22.97 -12.09 2.79
N LEU A 195 23.16 -12.19 1.48
CA LEU A 195 22.12 -11.92 0.48
C LEU A 195 21.21 -13.13 0.30
N VAL A 196 19.91 -12.88 0.31
CA VAL A 196 18.87 -13.90 0.15
C VAL A 196 17.81 -13.45 -0.85
N ASN A 197 17.19 -14.43 -1.51
CA ASN A 197 16.06 -14.22 -2.41
C ASN A 197 14.76 -14.69 -1.74
N GLN A 198 13.72 -13.91 -1.98
CA GLN A 198 12.32 -14.22 -1.71
C GLN A 198 11.62 -14.38 -3.05
N LEU A 199 10.89 -15.47 -3.23
CA LEU A 199 10.14 -15.79 -4.42
C LEU A 199 8.66 -15.56 -4.12
N GLU A 200 8.13 -14.49 -4.66
CA GLU A 200 6.76 -14.05 -4.41
C GLU A 200 5.92 -14.14 -5.68
N THR A 201 4.61 -14.11 -5.50
CA THR A 201 3.65 -13.92 -6.59
C THR A 201 2.70 -12.80 -6.22
N SER A 202 2.11 -12.13 -7.20
CA SER A 202 1.15 -11.07 -6.95
C SER A 202 -0.26 -11.44 -7.37
N LEU A 203 -1.23 -10.98 -6.59
CA LEU A 203 -2.66 -11.15 -6.88
C LEU A 203 -3.00 -10.59 -8.27
N GLY A 204 -2.50 -9.40 -8.60
CA GLY A 204 -2.69 -8.80 -9.92
C GLY A 204 -2.19 -9.69 -11.07
N GLY A 205 -1.06 -10.40 -10.86
CA GLY A 205 -0.53 -11.37 -11.82
C GLY A 205 -1.46 -12.56 -12.10
N ALA A 206 -2.50 -12.77 -11.31
CA ALA A 206 -3.46 -13.86 -11.53
C ALA A 206 -4.37 -13.61 -12.72
N ILE A 207 -4.57 -12.35 -13.12
CA ILE A 207 -5.52 -11.94 -14.17
C ILE A 207 -5.36 -12.74 -15.46
N ARG A 208 -4.12 -13.04 -15.87
CA ARG A 208 -3.81 -13.80 -17.09
C ARG A 208 -4.33 -15.24 -17.12
N ASN A 209 -4.76 -15.78 -15.98
CA ASN A 209 -5.24 -17.16 -15.84
C ASN A 209 -6.75 -17.31 -16.02
N PHE A 210 -7.45 -16.19 -16.17
CA PHE A 210 -8.90 -16.14 -16.33
C PHE A 210 -9.26 -15.78 -17.76
N ASP A 211 -10.39 -16.29 -18.24
CA ASP A 211 -10.80 -16.11 -19.64
C ASP A 211 -11.67 -14.85 -19.77
N LYS A 212 -12.54 -14.60 -18.78
CA LYS A 212 -13.48 -13.48 -18.77
C LYS A 212 -13.03 -12.39 -17.81
N VAL A 213 -12.07 -11.58 -18.27
CA VAL A 213 -11.41 -10.54 -17.48
C VAL A 213 -11.84 -9.14 -17.91
N LEU A 214 -11.88 -8.20 -16.96
CA LEU A 214 -12.13 -6.79 -17.24
C LEU A 214 -11.27 -5.89 -16.35
N SER A 215 -10.73 -4.83 -16.92
CA SER A 215 -10.19 -3.69 -16.15
C SER A 215 -11.20 -2.57 -16.13
N ILE A 216 -11.44 -2.00 -14.96
CA ILE A 216 -12.34 -0.85 -14.80
C ILE A 216 -11.57 0.34 -14.27
N LYS A 217 -11.73 1.49 -14.92
CA LYS A 217 -11.19 2.75 -14.44
C LYS A 217 -12.09 3.28 -13.33
N VAL A 218 -11.54 3.44 -12.12
CA VAL A 218 -12.25 3.96 -10.94
C VAL A 218 -11.72 5.34 -10.55
N PRO A 219 -12.52 6.16 -9.84
CA PRO A 219 -12.01 7.41 -9.28
C PRO A 219 -10.94 7.12 -8.22
N ARG A 220 -9.97 8.04 -8.10
CA ARG A 220 -8.85 7.92 -7.16
C ARG A 220 -9.29 7.88 -5.69
N SER A 221 -10.51 8.29 -5.36
CA SER A 221 -11.10 8.10 -4.02
C SER A 221 -11.16 6.64 -3.57
N ARG A 222 -11.10 5.67 -4.51
CA ARG A 222 -11.02 4.24 -4.19
C ARG A 222 -9.59 3.72 -3.96
N PHE A 223 -8.59 4.60 -4.10
CA PHE A 223 -7.17 4.28 -3.98
C PHE A 223 -6.45 5.35 -3.15
N ILE A 224 -6.47 5.15 -1.84
CA ILE A 224 -5.82 5.99 -0.83
C ILE A 224 -4.85 5.12 -0.03
N PRO A 225 -3.69 4.75 -0.62
CA PRO A 225 -2.71 3.89 0.03
C PRO A 225 -1.92 4.65 1.11
N VAL A 226 -1.73 4.02 2.27
CA VAL A 226 -0.91 4.54 3.36
C VAL A 226 0.35 3.68 3.48
N LYS A 227 1.45 4.10 2.83
CA LYS A 227 2.71 3.33 2.79
C LYS A 227 3.80 3.93 3.68
N LYS A 228 3.77 5.24 3.85
CA LYS A 228 4.72 6.02 4.65
C LYS A 228 3.99 6.95 5.61
N THR A 229 4.72 7.46 6.60
CA THR A 229 4.20 8.43 7.56
C THR A 229 3.77 9.77 6.93
N GLN A 230 4.30 10.12 5.76
CA GLN A 230 3.80 11.24 4.95
C GLN A 230 2.36 11.00 4.43
N ASP A 231 2.03 9.77 4.04
CA ASP A 231 0.68 9.41 3.61
C ASP A 231 -0.26 9.40 4.81
N LEU A 232 0.24 8.91 5.96
CA LEU A 232 -0.47 8.91 7.23
C LEU A 232 -0.79 10.35 7.68
N LEU A 233 0.14 11.29 7.52
CA LEU A 233 -0.09 12.70 7.83
C LEU A 233 -1.28 13.25 7.04
N ILE A 234 -1.33 12.96 5.74
CA ILE A 234 -2.41 13.41 4.86
C ILE A 234 -3.74 12.78 5.31
N VAL A 235 -3.79 11.46 5.51
CA VAL A 235 -5.03 10.74 5.89
C VAL A 235 -5.55 11.14 7.27
N MET A 236 -4.66 11.46 8.22
CA MET A 236 -5.06 11.93 9.56
C MET A 236 -5.38 13.42 9.62
N SER A 237 -5.09 14.18 8.56
CA SER A 237 -5.34 15.63 8.52
C SER A 237 -6.81 15.95 8.21
N ASP A 238 -7.15 17.22 8.34
CA ASP A 238 -8.48 17.74 8.04
C ASP A 238 -8.82 17.81 6.54
N ILE A 239 -7.96 17.28 5.66
CA ILE A 239 -8.25 17.03 4.24
C ILE A 239 -9.30 15.93 4.10
N TYR A 240 -9.26 14.94 4.98
CA TYR A 240 -10.19 13.83 4.96
C TYR A 240 -11.20 13.91 6.10
N GLU A 241 -12.34 13.28 5.90
CA GLU A 241 -13.30 12.98 6.95
C GLU A 241 -13.78 11.53 6.82
N ILE A 242 -14.21 10.97 7.95
CA ILE A 242 -14.86 9.68 7.97
C ILE A 242 -16.35 9.94 7.84
N SER A 243 -16.97 9.45 6.77
CA SER A 243 -18.42 9.55 6.56
C SER A 243 -19.20 8.56 7.43
N ASP A 244 -20.53 8.69 7.43
CA ASP A 244 -21.43 7.85 8.23
C ASP A 244 -21.33 6.34 7.91
N ASP A 245 -20.91 5.99 6.70
CA ASP A 245 -20.64 4.61 6.26
C ASP A 245 -19.22 4.12 6.59
N TYR A 246 -18.48 4.89 7.41
CA TYR A 246 -17.10 4.65 7.80
C TYR A 246 -16.09 4.68 6.64
N SER A 247 -16.47 5.21 5.48
CA SER A 247 -15.51 5.45 4.38
C SER A 247 -14.73 6.76 4.58
N LEU A 248 -13.47 6.77 4.12
CA LEU A 248 -12.65 7.96 4.15
C LEU A 248 -12.94 8.82 2.92
N GLN A 249 -13.50 10.01 3.12
CA GLN A 249 -13.87 10.93 2.05
C GLN A 249 -13.00 12.17 2.09
N MET A 250 -12.49 12.56 0.93
CA MET A 250 -11.78 13.82 0.80
C MET A 250 -12.81 14.94 0.91
N ARG A 251 -12.64 15.84 1.88
CA ARG A 251 -13.42 17.08 1.92
C ARG A 251 -13.12 17.85 0.64
N CYS A 252 -14.14 18.45 0.01
CA CYS A 252 -13.91 19.32 -1.14
C CYS A 252 -13.05 20.51 -0.71
N THR A 253 -11.74 20.39 -0.89
CA THR A 253 -10.78 21.48 -0.82
C THR A 253 -10.94 22.32 -2.09
N GLY A 254 -10.73 23.63 -2.02
CA GLY A 254 -10.77 24.49 -3.22
C GLY A 254 -9.78 24.07 -4.31
N THR A 255 -8.85 23.17 -3.98
CA THR A 255 -7.88 22.52 -4.84
C THR A 255 -8.35 21.11 -5.25
N LYS A 256 -8.22 20.75 -6.53
CA LYS A 256 -8.58 19.41 -7.07
C LYS A 256 -7.55 18.31 -6.74
N HIS A 257 -6.43 18.65 -6.14
CA HIS A 257 -5.28 17.76 -5.95
C HIS A 257 -4.86 17.70 -4.50
N LEU A 258 -4.40 16.51 -4.06
CA LEU A 258 -3.80 16.32 -2.74
C LEU A 258 -2.47 17.08 -2.66
N PRO A 259 -2.11 17.61 -1.47
CA PRO A 259 -0.82 18.25 -1.28
C PRO A 259 0.33 17.26 -1.46
N ILE A 260 1.45 17.76 -1.99
CA ILE A 260 2.69 16.98 -2.06
C ILE A 260 3.39 17.10 -0.71
N VAL A 261 3.57 15.98 -0.01
CA VAL A 261 4.22 15.94 1.31
C VAL A 261 5.52 15.14 1.25
N GLU A 262 6.61 15.78 1.64
CA GLU A 262 7.94 15.18 1.79
C GLU A 262 8.40 15.32 3.24
N LEU A 263 8.49 14.19 3.96
CA LEU A 263 9.01 14.15 5.33
C LEU A 263 10.39 13.51 5.36
N SER A 264 11.30 14.07 6.16
CA SER A 264 12.62 13.51 6.40
C SER A 264 12.58 12.16 7.11
N GLU A 265 13.71 11.47 7.10
CA GLU A 265 13.91 10.18 7.78
C GLU A 265 13.66 10.20 9.29
N HIS A 266 13.70 11.38 9.93
CA HIS A 266 13.30 11.55 11.33
C HIS A 266 11.82 11.21 11.58
N PHE A 267 10.97 11.24 10.55
CA PHE A 267 9.56 10.90 10.64
C PHE A 267 9.26 9.46 10.19
N SER A 268 10.26 8.67 9.82
CA SER A 268 10.05 7.34 9.20
C SER A 268 9.40 6.33 10.14
N LYS A 269 9.70 6.39 11.44
CA LYS A 269 9.11 5.52 12.47
C LYS A 269 7.82 6.14 13.03
N ILE A 270 6.78 5.33 13.20
CA ILE A 270 5.48 5.77 13.74
C ILE A 270 5.63 6.45 15.11
N SER A 271 6.47 5.89 16.00
CA SER A 271 6.71 6.48 17.32
C SER A 271 7.32 7.88 17.24
N GLU A 272 8.24 8.10 16.30
CA GLU A 272 8.86 9.41 16.07
C GLU A 272 7.87 10.37 15.40
N PHE A 273 7.11 9.89 14.43
CA PHE A 273 6.04 10.66 13.80
C PHE A 273 5.04 11.20 14.84
N GLN A 274 4.53 10.34 15.72
CA GLN A 274 3.60 10.71 16.79
C GLN A 274 4.23 11.64 17.82
N ARG A 275 5.51 11.44 18.15
CA ARG A 275 6.24 12.33 19.07
C ARG A 275 6.42 13.73 18.51
N ARG A 276 6.51 13.86 17.18
CA ARG A 276 6.75 15.12 16.45
C ARG A 276 5.47 15.84 16.08
N PHE A 277 4.40 15.10 15.87
CA PHE A 277 3.04 15.59 15.66
C PHE A 277 2.15 15.14 16.82
N PRO A 278 2.24 15.80 18.00
CA PRO A 278 1.32 15.53 19.10
C PRO A 278 -0.15 15.81 18.71
N GLU A 279 -0.34 16.68 17.72
CA GLU A 279 -1.58 16.93 17.00
C GLU A 279 -1.25 17.10 15.52
N ILE A 280 -2.14 16.63 14.65
CA ILE A 280 -1.95 16.74 13.20
C ILE A 280 -2.29 18.18 12.77
N PRO A 281 -1.39 18.89 12.05
CA PRO A 281 -1.69 20.23 11.57
C PRO A 281 -2.84 20.23 10.56
N SER A 282 -3.54 21.36 10.47
CA SER A 282 -4.50 21.61 9.39
C SER A 282 -3.77 21.73 8.07
N LEU A 283 -4.19 20.96 7.06
CA LEU A 283 -3.59 20.89 5.72
C LEU A 283 -4.57 21.23 4.59
N ARG A 284 -5.79 21.68 4.93
CA ARG A 284 -6.86 21.97 3.95
C ARG A 284 -6.49 22.89 2.80
N GLU A 285 -5.67 23.90 3.07
CA GLU A 285 -5.24 24.91 2.09
C GLU A 285 -3.79 24.66 1.62
N MET A 286 -3.27 23.46 1.83
CA MET A 286 -1.89 23.11 1.52
C MET A 286 -1.72 22.72 0.04
N ALA A 287 -0.64 23.19 -0.57
CA ALA A 287 -0.20 22.78 -1.90
C ALA A 287 1.02 21.84 -1.80
N SER A 288 2.02 22.20 -0.99
CA SER A 288 3.18 21.35 -0.74
C SER A 288 3.76 21.55 0.66
N LEU A 289 4.24 20.46 1.26
CA LEU A 289 4.96 20.44 2.53
C LEU A 289 6.28 19.72 2.33
N LYS A 290 7.40 20.38 2.65
CA LYS A 290 8.71 19.73 2.70
C LYS A 290 9.37 19.96 4.04
N ILE A 291 9.73 18.89 4.73
CA ILE A 291 10.39 18.94 6.04
C ILE A 291 11.70 18.16 5.96
N ILE A 292 12.82 18.87 6.18
CA ILE A 292 14.17 18.32 6.26
C ILE A 292 14.73 18.59 7.66
N GLY A 293 15.29 17.55 8.30
CA GLY A 293 15.89 17.63 9.64
C GLY A 293 14.93 17.38 10.81
N ASP A 294 15.35 17.76 12.01
CA ASP A 294 14.72 17.46 13.29
C ASP A 294 13.68 18.53 13.68
N VAL A 295 12.42 18.30 13.30
CA VAL A 295 11.30 19.25 13.51
C VAL A 295 10.23 18.65 14.43
N TYR A 296 9.66 19.49 15.28
CA TYR A 296 8.51 19.20 16.13
C TYR A 296 7.42 20.24 15.90
N PHE A 297 6.18 19.81 16.08
CA PHE A 297 5.00 20.64 15.95
C PHE A 297 4.30 20.76 17.29
N GLY A 298 3.84 21.97 17.58
CA GLY A 298 2.88 22.23 18.64
C GLY A 298 1.47 21.79 18.26
N ARG A 299 0.52 22.20 19.08
CA ARG A 299 -0.92 21.97 18.89
C ARG A 299 -1.55 23.03 18.01
N ASN A 300 -2.67 22.72 17.36
CA ASN A 300 -3.45 23.65 16.52
C ASN A 300 -2.62 24.38 15.43
N VAL A 301 -1.57 23.76 14.88
CA VAL A 301 -0.77 24.36 13.80
C VAL A 301 -1.56 24.33 12.48
N THR A 302 -1.47 25.40 11.70
CA THR A 302 -2.07 25.49 10.36
C THR A 302 -1.00 25.68 9.31
N LEU A 303 -1.02 24.87 8.24
CA LEU A 303 -0.09 24.98 7.13
C LEU A 303 -0.86 25.26 5.82
N LYS A 304 -0.42 26.27 5.07
CA LYS A 304 -1.09 26.75 3.86
C LYS A 304 -0.12 27.00 2.71
N GLY A 305 -0.59 26.77 1.48
CA GLY A 305 0.19 27.00 0.26
C GLY A 305 1.44 26.12 0.20
N CYS A 306 2.59 26.72 -0.09
CA CYS A 306 3.88 26.03 -0.12
C CYS A 306 4.65 26.28 1.19
N VAL A 307 4.94 25.23 1.96
CA VAL A 307 5.75 25.34 3.19
C VAL A 307 6.96 24.44 3.12
N GLU A 308 8.13 25.03 3.31
CA GLU A 308 9.39 24.29 3.43
C GLU A 308 10.05 24.58 4.78
N ILE A 309 10.44 23.54 5.51
CA ILE A 309 11.13 23.63 6.80
C ILE A 309 12.41 22.83 6.69
N ILE A 310 13.54 23.51 6.82
CA ILE A 310 14.87 22.92 6.69
C ILE A 310 15.65 23.19 7.97
N VAL A 311 16.08 22.13 8.65
CA VAL A 311 16.88 22.20 9.86
C VAL A 311 18.22 21.52 9.60
N ASP A 312 19.31 22.26 9.79
CA ASP A 312 20.67 21.74 9.63
C ASP A 312 20.96 20.64 10.67
N GLU A 313 21.90 19.75 10.34
CA GLU A 313 22.29 18.64 11.19
C GLU A 313 22.71 19.10 12.60
N GLY A 314 22.26 18.36 13.62
CA GLY A 314 22.51 18.67 15.03
C GLY A 314 21.70 19.84 15.59
N GLN A 315 20.81 20.45 14.80
CA GLN A 315 19.85 21.44 15.28
C GLN A 315 18.45 20.84 15.38
N GLN A 316 17.60 21.52 16.14
CA GLN A 316 16.19 21.19 16.30
C GLN A 316 15.35 22.45 16.12
N LEU A 317 14.17 22.31 15.50
CA LEU A 317 13.17 23.38 15.41
C LEU A 317 11.83 22.89 15.98
N THR A 318 11.17 23.74 16.76
CA THR A 318 9.81 23.51 17.24
C THR A 318 8.91 24.61 16.69
N ILE A 319 7.90 24.22 15.92
CA ILE A 319 6.80 25.08 15.49
C ILE A 319 5.85 25.21 16.66
N LYS A 320 5.52 26.44 17.07
CA LYS A 320 4.77 26.67 18.31
C LYS A 320 3.28 26.39 18.15
N ASP A 321 2.61 26.23 19.28
CA ASP A 321 1.15 26.08 19.32
C ASP A 321 0.45 27.25 18.60
N GLY A 322 -0.52 26.91 17.75
CA GLY A 322 -1.34 27.88 17.02
C GLY A 322 -0.63 28.59 15.88
N GLU A 323 0.63 28.27 15.56
CA GLU A 323 1.34 28.92 14.45
C GLU A 323 0.67 28.59 13.10
N CYS A 324 0.56 29.63 12.26
CA CYS A 324 0.10 29.52 10.88
C CYS A 324 1.27 29.80 9.95
N LEU A 325 1.68 28.80 9.17
CA LEU A 325 2.77 28.93 8.20
C LEU A 325 2.16 28.92 6.79
N GLU A 326 2.37 30.00 6.03
CA GLU A 326 1.75 30.18 4.72
C GLU A 326 2.76 30.72 3.71
N ASN A 327 3.02 29.98 2.63
CA ASN A 327 3.95 30.39 1.57
C ASN A 327 5.30 30.85 2.12
N ILE A 328 5.92 29.99 2.95
CA ILE A 328 7.20 30.29 3.59
C ILE A 328 8.18 29.13 3.50
N ARG A 329 9.46 29.50 3.52
CA ARG A 329 10.59 28.64 3.78
C ARG A 329 11.27 29.06 5.09
N LEU A 330 11.28 28.15 6.07
CA LEU A 330 11.99 28.27 7.34
C LEU A 330 13.30 27.50 7.28
N ILE A 331 14.40 28.15 7.63
CA ILE A 331 15.73 27.54 7.66
C ILE A 331 16.35 27.76 9.04
N ARG A 332 16.56 26.68 9.79
CA ARG A 332 17.31 26.68 11.06
C ARG A 332 18.76 26.27 10.77
N LYS A 333 19.67 27.24 10.84
CA LYS A 333 21.09 27.03 10.55
C LYS A 333 21.85 26.45 11.74
N SER A 334 23.02 25.86 11.51
CA SER A 334 23.92 25.35 12.56
C SER A 334 24.31 26.38 13.63
N ASN A 335 24.26 27.68 13.33
CA ASN A 335 24.48 28.76 14.30
C ASN A 335 23.24 29.07 15.16
N SER A 336 22.20 28.23 15.10
CA SER A 336 20.92 28.42 15.78
C SER A 336 20.12 29.66 15.34
N GLU A 337 20.48 30.31 14.23
CA GLU A 337 19.64 31.33 13.63
C GLU A 337 18.52 30.69 12.81
N THR A 338 17.32 31.27 12.89
CA THR A 338 16.18 30.86 12.06
C THR A 338 15.90 31.95 11.06
N ARG A 339 16.02 31.63 9.77
CA ARG A 339 15.72 32.52 8.66
C ARG A 339 14.36 32.16 8.08
N LEU A 340 13.50 33.16 7.92
CA LEU A 340 12.23 33.05 7.22
C LEU A 340 12.36 33.70 5.83
N VAL A 341 11.86 33.01 4.81
CA VAL A 341 11.80 33.48 3.42
C VAL A 341 10.38 33.28 2.92
N GLN A 342 9.75 34.31 2.33
CA GLN A 342 8.46 34.14 1.64
C GLN A 342 8.66 33.45 0.29
N LEU A 343 7.74 32.57 -0.09
CA LEU A 343 7.75 31.77 -1.32
C LEU A 343 6.77 32.32 -2.36
#